data_AF-A0A442HA79-F1
#
_entry.id   AF-A0A442HA79-F1
#
_cell.length_a   1.000
_cell.length_b   1.000
_cell.length_c   1.000
_cell.angle_alpha   90.00
_cell.angle_beta   90.00
_cell.angle_gamma   90.00
#
_symmetry.space_group_name_H-M   'P 1'
#
loop_
_entity.id
_entity.type
_entity.pdbx_description
1 polymer ?
#
loop_
_entity_poly.entity_id
_entity_poly.type
_entity_poly.pdbx_seq_one_letter_code
_entity_poly.pdbx_strand_id
1 'polypeptide(L)'
;MIDDEPDSERVSALAPFRHGIFRAVWSASLVSNFGGLIQGVGAAWMMTTIATSSYQVALVQASTTLPIMLFALVAGAIADSFNRRKVMLIAQIFMLVVSVLLTVFTYFGLITPWTLLAFAFLINSGTALYNPSWQASVGDMVPRAKLPAAVALNSLGFNLTRSVGPAIGGIIVAAAGIAAAFAANALSYIGLIIVLARWKPDLPASTLPRETLGAAMGAGLRYVAMSPNIGKVLVRGAAFGISAGAVLALLPLVARDVVKGDALTYGIMLGAFGIGAVGGALISVRLRQILSSEAMVRMAFAGFALCAFNAAVSDQAWQTSLGLLIGGACWVIALSHFNVTVQMSTPRWVVGRVLSVYQTATFGGIALGSWIWGVVADAHGAEFALIAAAVTMLAGGAIGLLLPLPQQAVLNLDPLNRFKEPHLALDLKLRSGPIAIMIEYIIREEDVPEFLATMAERGRIRRRDGARNWTLARDLENPAIWIEHYHTPTWLEYIRHNKRATHADAVIGERLRALHSGDEPPRVRRMIERPTTAGTAIVMPKGPIEH
;
A
#
# COMPACT_ATOMS: atom_id res chain seq x y z
N MET A 1 -33.92 1.85 -40.18
CA MET A 1 -33.68 2.80 -39.09
C MET A 1 -32.74 2.07 -38.14
N ILE A 2 -31.44 2.24 -38.40
CA ILE A 2 -30.37 1.57 -37.64
C ILE A 2 -30.09 2.50 -36.48
N ASP A 3 -30.26 2.00 -35.26
CA ASP A 3 -29.97 2.74 -34.03
C ASP A 3 -28.51 3.19 -34.03
N ASP A 4 -28.31 4.50 -33.89
CA ASP A 4 -27.03 5.13 -33.60
C ASP A 4 -26.47 4.56 -32.29
N GLU A 5 -25.40 3.77 -32.37
CA GLU A 5 -24.50 3.59 -31.24
C GLU A 5 -23.98 4.97 -30.82
N PRO A 6 -24.06 5.37 -29.54
CA PRO A 6 -23.46 6.62 -29.13
C PRO A 6 -21.95 6.51 -29.28
N ASP A 7 -21.42 7.24 -30.26
CA ASP A 7 -20.01 7.54 -30.45
C ASP A 7 -19.34 7.67 -29.08
N SER A 8 -18.37 6.79 -28.80
CA SER A 8 -17.55 6.92 -27.60
C SER A 8 -16.69 8.17 -27.78
N GLU A 9 -17.24 9.34 -27.43
CA GLU A 9 -16.50 10.59 -27.38
C GLU A 9 -15.23 10.30 -26.59
N ARG A 10 -14.07 10.40 -27.25
CA ARG A 10 -12.77 10.32 -26.59
C ARG A 10 -12.74 11.43 -25.55
N VAL A 11 -13.05 11.09 -24.30
CA VAL A 11 -13.11 12.04 -23.19
C VAL A 11 -11.77 12.77 -23.15
N SER A 12 -11.80 14.06 -23.51
CA SER A 12 -10.61 14.91 -23.54
C SER A 12 -9.87 14.85 -22.20
N ALA A 13 -8.54 14.80 -22.23
CA ALA A 13 -7.71 14.72 -21.02
C ALA A 13 -7.96 15.89 -20.04
N LEU A 14 -8.43 17.03 -20.54
CA LEU A 14 -8.76 18.22 -19.75
C LEU A 14 -10.24 18.29 -19.34
N ALA A 15 -11.07 17.32 -19.75
CA ALA A 15 -12.49 17.26 -19.42
C ALA A 15 -12.80 17.31 -17.91
N PRO A 16 -11.96 16.80 -16.98
CA PRO A 16 -12.17 16.96 -15.54
C PRO A 16 -12.16 18.42 -15.08
N PHE A 17 -11.39 19.31 -15.71
CA PHE A 17 -11.33 20.74 -15.33
C PHE A 17 -12.61 21.52 -15.64
N ARG A 18 -13.54 20.94 -16.41
CA ARG A 18 -14.88 21.51 -16.60
C ARG A 18 -15.72 21.44 -15.31
N HIS A 19 -15.36 20.56 -14.37
CA HIS A 19 -16.00 20.48 -13.06
C HIS A 19 -15.32 21.45 -12.08
N GLY A 20 -16.04 22.51 -11.70
CA GLY A 20 -15.49 23.60 -10.89
C GLY A 20 -14.92 23.14 -9.54
N ILE A 21 -15.58 22.18 -8.89
CA ILE A 21 -15.11 21.60 -7.62
C ILE A 21 -13.80 20.83 -7.83
N PHE A 22 -13.76 19.93 -8.82
CA PHE A 22 -12.54 19.17 -9.12
C PHE A 22 -11.38 20.12 -9.42
N ARG A 23 -11.57 21.12 -10.29
CA ARG A 23 -10.55 22.12 -10.61
C ARG A 23 -10.06 22.86 -9.37
N ALA A 24 -10.96 23.32 -8.51
CA ALA A 24 -10.59 24.05 -7.30
C ALA A 24 -9.80 23.17 -6.32
N VAL A 25 -10.27 21.95 -6.04
CA VAL A 25 -9.60 21.06 -5.07
C VAL A 25 -8.28 20.55 -5.65
N TRP A 26 -8.24 20.21 -6.94
CA TRP A 26 -7.03 19.78 -7.63
C TRP A 26 -5.93 20.86 -7.59
N SER A 27 -6.26 22.10 -7.97
CA SER A 27 -5.28 23.20 -7.96
C SER A 27 -4.79 23.51 -6.54
N ALA A 28 -5.69 23.55 -5.55
CA ALA A 28 -5.31 23.78 -4.16
C ALA A 28 -4.48 22.63 -3.59
N SER A 29 -4.79 21.39 -3.96
CA SER A 29 -4.00 20.21 -3.62
C SER A 29 -2.61 20.27 -4.25
N LEU A 30 -2.50 20.67 -5.51
CA LEU A 30 -1.21 20.82 -6.17
C LEU A 30 -0.32 21.84 -5.43
N VAL A 31 -0.86 23.01 -5.08
CA VAL A 31 -0.14 24.04 -4.30
C VAL A 31 0.29 23.50 -2.93
N SER A 32 -0.60 22.77 -2.25
CA SER A 32 -0.29 22.14 -0.96
C SER A 32 0.82 21.08 -1.07
N ASN A 33 0.83 20.29 -2.14
CA ASN A 33 1.91 19.33 -2.40
C ASN A 33 3.25 20.04 -2.66
N PHE A 34 3.26 21.18 -3.36
CA PHE A 34 4.46 21.99 -3.54
C PHE A 34 4.98 22.49 -2.19
N GLY A 35 4.10 23.03 -1.35
CA GLY A 35 4.43 23.44 0.02
C GLY A 35 5.09 22.30 0.80
N GLY A 36 4.51 21.10 0.75
CA GLY A 36 5.05 19.93 1.47
C GLY A 36 6.48 19.56 1.03
N LEU A 37 6.77 19.60 -0.27
CA LEU A 37 8.13 19.34 -0.78
C LEU A 37 9.12 20.46 -0.44
N ILE A 38 8.69 21.72 -0.51
CA ILE A 38 9.50 22.87 -0.10
C ILE A 38 9.89 22.74 1.37
N GLN A 39 8.94 22.39 2.24
CA GLN A 39 9.22 22.09 3.64
C GLN A 39 10.16 20.90 3.79
N GLY A 40 9.95 19.81 3.04
CA GLY A 40 10.81 18.64 3.09
C GLY A 40 12.28 18.99 2.79
N VAL A 41 12.51 19.83 1.78
CA VAL A 41 13.85 20.35 1.46
C VAL A 41 14.40 21.20 2.60
N GLY A 42 13.60 22.14 3.11
CA GLY A 42 13.98 22.98 4.24
C GLY A 42 14.33 22.18 5.50
N ALA A 43 13.57 21.12 5.81
CA ALA A 43 13.78 20.30 7.00
C ALA A 43 15.04 19.43 6.87
N ALA A 44 15.25 18.84 5.70
CA ALA A 44 16.46 18.06 5.43
C ALA A 44 17.72 18.95 5.49
N TRP A 45 17.66 20.15 4.91
CA TRP A 45 18.78 21.10 4.95
C TRP A 45 18.99 21.72 6.33
N MET A 46 17.92 22.05 7.07
CA MET A 46 18.04 22.52 8.46
C MET A 46 18.74 21.49 9.32
N MET A 47 18.43 20.20 9.12
CA MET A 47 19.07 19.17 9.90
C MET A 47 20.57 19.11 9.63
N THR A 48 21.05 19.41 8.41
CA THR A 48 22.51 19.46 8.17
C THR A 48 23.18 20.65 8.87
N THR A 49 22.46 21.67 9.29
CA THR A 49 23.06 22.82 10.00
C THR A 49 22.97 22.70 11.52
N ILE A 50 21.97 22.00 12.05
CA ILE A 50 21.76 21.86 13.51
C ILE A 50 22.13 20.49 14.08
N ALA A 51 22.28 19.46 13.24
CA ALA A 51 22.61 18.12 13.72
C ALA A 51 24.04 18.03 14.22
N THR A 52 24.22 17.21 15.26
CA THR A 52 25.54 16.88 15.82
C THR A 52 26.12 15.59 15.25
N SER A 53 25.35 14.86 14.44
CA SER A 53 25.67 13.53 13.93
C SER A 53 24.96 13.23 12.62
N SER A 54 25.53 12.36 11.78
CA SER A 54 24.98 12.00 10.47
C SER A 54 23.68 11.20 10.59
N TYR A 55 23.51 10.41 11.64
CA TYR A 55 22.29 9.63 11.84
C TYR A 55 21.06 10.53 12.07
N GLN A 56 21.22 11.71 12.70
CA GLN A 56 20.13 12.67 12.90
C GLN A 56 19.62 13.23 11.56
N VAL A 57 20.52 13.49 10.61
CA VAL A 57 20.15 13.91 9.24
C VAL A 57 19.34 12.81 8.56
N ALA A 58 19.82 11.57 8.64
CA ALA A 58 19.13 10.43 8.04
C ALA A 58 17.74 10.16 8.67
N LEU A 59 17.58 10.45 9.97
CA LEU A 59 16.31 10.33 10.67
C LEU A 59 15.21 11.26 10.12
N VAL A 60 15.53 12.35 9.41
CA VAL A 60 14.50 13.19 8.76
C VAL A 60 13.69 12.39 7.74
N GLN A 61 14.36 11.55 6.96
CA GLN A 61 13.72 10.66 6.00
C GLN A 61 12.90 9.57 6.69
N ALA A 62 13.39 9.05 7.83
CA ALA A 62 12.65 8.12 8.67
C ALA A 62 11.38 8.76 9.24
N SER A 63 11.45 9.97 9.82
CA SER A 63 10.30 10.72 10.33
C SER A 63 9.25 11.03 9.27
N THR A 64 9.66 11.09 7.99
CA THR A 64 8.74 11.29 6.87
C THR A 64 7.98 10.02 6.49
N THR A 65 8.64 8.86 6.56
CA THR A 65 8.10 7.58 6.07
C THR A 65 7.46 6.73 7.17
N LEU A 66 7.93 6.87 8.41
CA LEU A 66 7.45 6.13 9.57
C LEU A 66 5.95 6.35 9.84
N PRO A 67 5.38 7.58 9.77
CA PRO A 67 3.93 7.74 9.94
C PRO A 67 3.11 6.99 8.91
N ILE A 68 3.57 6.93 7.66
CA ILE A 68 2.89 6.16 6.60
C ILE A 68 2.87 4.68 6.99
N MET A 69 4.01 4.15 7.46
CA MET A 69 4.10 2.76 7.94
C MET A 69 3.12 2.48 9.09
N LEU A 70 3.10 3.35 10.11
CA LEU A 70 2.31 3.17 11.34
C LEU A 70 0.80 3.32 11.09
N PHE A 71 0.42 4.28 10.24
CA PHE A 71 -0.97 4.66 10.05
C PHE A 71 -1.62 4.13 8.77
N ALA A 72 -0.89 3.49 7.84
CA ALA A 72 -1.45 3.02 6.56
C ALA A 72 -2.78 2.27 6.69
N LEU A 73 -2.86 1.34 7.65
CA LEU A 73 -4.03 0.48 7.86
C LEU A 73 -5.18 1.22 8.55
N VAL A 74 -4.86 2.06 9.54
CA VAL A 74 -5.85 2.85 10.28
C VAL A 74 -6.42 3.96 9.40
N ALA A 75 -5.57 4.66 8.65
CA ALA A 75 -5.96 5.76 7.76
C ALA A 75 -6.87 5.28 6.61
N GLY A 76 -6.58 4.10 6.03
CA GLY A 76 -7.46 3.50 5.03
C GLY A 76 -8.86 3.20 5.59
N ALA A 77 -8.92 2.58 6.77
CA ALA A 77 -10.20 2.32 7.42
C ALA A 77 -10.96 3.59 7.81
N ILE A 78 -10.25 4.64 8.23
CA ILE A 78 -10.86 5.95 8.51
C ILE A 78 -11.44 6.53 7.21
N ALA A 79 -10.72 6.46 6.09
CA ALA A 79 -11.19 6.97 4.79
C ALA A 79 -12.44 6.24 4.28
N ASP A 80 -12.60 4.95 4.61
CA ASP A 80 -13.79 4.15 4.26
C ASP A 80 -14.95 4.34 5.26
N SER A 81 -14.62 4.63 6.52
CA SER A 81 -15.59 4.66 7.62
C SER A 81 -16.11 6.04 7.98
N PHE A 82 -15.39 7.10 7.62
CA PHE A 82 -15.77 8.47 7.97
C PHE A 82 -16.03 9.30 6.72
N ASN A 83 -16.68 10.45 6.92
CA ASN A 83 -16.87 11.41 5.84
C ASN A 83 -15.49 11.93 5.38
N ARG A 84 -15.10 11.58 4.15
CA ARG A 84 -13.77 11.88 3.58
C ARG A 84 -13.41 13.36 3.66
N ARG A 85 -14.36 14.26 3.40
CA ARG A 85 -14.16 15.71 3.53
C ARG A 85 -13.78 16.10 4.96
N LYS A 86 -14.48 15.57 5.98
CA LYS A 86 -14.17 15.88 7.39
C LYS A 86 -12.78 15.38 7.76
N VAL A 87 -12.42 14.17 7.34
CA VAL A 87 -11.08 13.60 7.59
C VAL A 87 -10.00 14.46 6.94
N MET A 88 -10.17 14.85 5.68
CA MET A 88 -9.24 15.72 4.97
C MET A 88 -9.10 17.09 5.65
N LEU A 89 -10.20 17.72 6.08
CA LEU A 89 -10.17 19.00 6.77
C LEU A 89 -9.42 18.92 8.10
N ILE A 90 -9.70 17.90 8.92
CA ILE A 90 -9.01 17.70 10.20
C ILE A 90 -7.51 17.51 9.97
N ALA A 91 -7.13 16.66 9.01
CA ALA A 91 -5.73 16.43 8.68
C ALA A 91 -5.03 17.71 8.21
N GLN A 92 -5.67 18.50 7.35
CA GLN A 92 -5.12 19.75 6.82
C GLN A 92 -4.97 20.84 7.88
N ILE A 93 -5.97 21.00 8.76
CA ILE A 93 -5.89 21.94 9.90
C ILE A 93 -4.77 21.53 10.86
N PHE A 94 -4.65 20.23 11.14
CA PHE A 94 -3.56 19.72 11.97
C PHE A 94 -2.19 20.01 11.35
N MET A 95 -1.99 19.71 10.06
CA MET A 95 -0.73 20.01 9.36
C MET A 95 -0.43 21.52 9.32
N LEU A 96 -1.45 22.36 9.13
CA LEU A 96 -1.31 23.82 9.20
C LEU A 96 -0.79 24.26 10.57
N VAL A 97 -1.44 23.85 11.66
CA VAL A 97 -1.04 24.21 13.02
C VAL A 97 0.40 23.78 13.30
N VAL A 98 0.73 22.54 12.98
CA VAL A 98 2.08 21.99 13.22
C VAL A 98 3.13 22.72 12.36
N SER A 99 2.81 23.08 11.11
CA SER A 99 3.72 23.82 10.22
C SER A 99 3.92 25.28 10.64
N VAL A 100 2.88 25.93 11.18
CA VAL A 100 3.00 27.26 11.79
C VAL A 100 3.92 27.20 13.01
N LEU A 101 3.74 26.20 13.89
CA LEU A 101 4.62 26.00 15.05
C LEU A 101 6.07 25.74 14.63
N LEU A 102 6.29 24.89 13.64
CA LEU A 102 7.61 24.62 13.06
C LEU A 102 8.25 25.91 12.52
N THR A 103 7.49 26.72 11.80
CA THR A 103 7.94 28.02 11.26
C THR A 103 8.34 28.97 12.38
N VAL A 104 7.48 29.13 13.40
CA VAL A 104 7.72 30.00 14.56
C VAL A 104 8.96 29.57 15.33
N PHE A 105 9.09 28.28 15.64
CA PHE A 105 10.26 27.75 16.34
C PHE A 105 11.55 27.98 15.57
N THR A 106 11.50 27.81 14.25
CA THR A 106 12.66 28.04 13.39
C THR A 106 13.03 29.52 13.33
N TYR A 107 12.04 30.41 13.21
CA TYR A 107 12.23 31.85 13.16
C TYR A 107 12.86 32.41 14.45
N PHE A 108 12.43 31.91 15.62
CA PHE A 108 12.97 32.31 16.91
C PHE A 108 14.24 31.55 17.34
N GLY A 109 14.78 30.66 16.48
CA GLY A 109 15.97 29.87 16.82
C GLY A 109 15.78 28.85 17.95
N LEU A 110 14.54 28.43 18.22
CA LEU A 110 14.17 27.46 19.25
C LEU A 110 14.24 26.00 18.76
N ILE A 111 14.57 25.80 17.48
CA ILE A 111 14.57 24.48 16.86
C ILE A 111 15.84 23.70 17.22
N THR A 112 15.65 22.43 17.59
CA THR A 112 16.70 21.45 17.88
C THR A 112 16.52 20.26 16.94
N PRO A 113 17.52 19.37 16.78
CA PRO A 113 17.36 18.17 15.96
C PRO A 113 16.11 17.36 16.31
N TRP A 114 15.86 17.11 17.60
CA TRP A 114 14.72 16.31 18.05
C TRP A 114 13.38 17.01 17.84
N THR A 115 13.30 18.32 18.05
CA THR A 115 12.05 19.05 17.80
C THR A 115 11.74 19.13 16.30
N LEU A 116 12.75 19.25 15.44
CA LEU A 116 12.58 19.17 13.98
C LEU A 116 12.07 17.78 13.55
N LEU A 117 12.65 16.70 14.08
CA LEU A 117 12.19 15.34 13.81
C LEU A 117 10.75 15.11 14.27
N ALA A 118 10.38 15.65 15.44
CA ALA A 118 9.01 15.56 15.97
C ALA A 118 8.01 16.32 15.08
N PHE A 119 8.32 17.54 14.65
CA PHE A 119 7.48 18.29 13.72
C PHE A 119 7.35 17.58 12.37
N ALA A 120 8.45 17.06 11.82
CA ALA A 120 8.43 16.27 10.58
C ALA A 120 7.52 15.04 10.72
N PHE A 121 7.62 14.31 11.84
CA PHE A 121 6.77 13.15 12.12
C PHE A 121 5.29 13.53 12.24
N LEU A 122 4.97 14.61 12.96
CA LEU A 122 3.59 15.09 13.14
C LEU A 122 2.98 15.51 11.80
N ILE A 123 3.69 16.31 10.99
CA ILE A 123 3.18 16.74 9.67
C ILE A 123 2.94 15.54 8.75
N ASN A 124 3.86 14.56 8.76
CA ASN A 124 3.69 13.35 7.95
C ASN A 124 2.63 12.39 8.50
N SER A 125 2.29 12.46 9.80
CA SER A 125 1.13 11.78 10.37
C SER A 125 -0.18 12.35 9.82
N GLY A 126 -0.26 13.69 9.71
CA GLY A 126 -1.37 14.35 9.02
C GLY A 126 -1.46 13.94 7.54
N THR A 127 -0.31 13.86 6.86
CA THR A 127 -0.23 13.41 5.45
C THR A 127 -0.70 11.97 5.28
N ALA A 128 -0.30 11.07 6.19
CA ALA A 128 -0.71 9.67 6.20
C ALA A 128 -2.24 9.51 6.36
N LEU A 129 -2.88 10.38 7.14
CA LEU A 129 -4.34 10.41 7.29
C LEU A 129 -5.06 11.06 6.09
N TYR A 130 -4.45 12.10 5.50
CA TYR A 130 -5.00 12.86 4.38
C TYR A 130 -5.04 12.03 3.09
N ASN A 131 -3.94 11.34 2.75
CA ASN A 131 -3.74 10.74 1.43
C ASN A 131 -4.82 9.70 1.02
N PRO A 132 -5.20 8.71 1.86
CA PRO A 132 -6.24 7.74 1.48
C PRO A 132 -7.60 8.41 1.23
N SER A 133 -7.95 9.39 2.08
CA SER A 133 -9.21 10.15 1.96
C SER A 133 -9.23 10.99 0.69
N TRP A 134 -8.11 11.62 0.33
CA TRP A 134 -7.93 12.35 -0.92
C TRP A 134 -8.13 11.44 -2.14
N GLN A 135 -7.42 10.31 -2.19
CA GLN A 135 -7.50 9.38 -3.32
C GLN A 135 -8.92 8.85 -3.52
N ALA A 136 -9.62 8.53 -2.43
CA ALA A 136 -11.00 8.06 -2.49
C ALA A 136 -11.99 9.17 -2.93
N SER A 137 -11.71 10.43 -2.58
CA SER A 137 -12.58 11.58 -2.88
C SER A 137 -12.56 12.01 -4.35
N VAL A 138 -11.53 11.64 -5.12
CA VAL A 138 -11.44 12.00 -6.56
C VAL A 138 -12.67 11.50 -7.33
N GLY A 139 -13.13 10.28 -7.02
CA GLY A 139 -14.34 9.70 -7.62
C GLY A 139 -15.63 10.40 -7.25
N ASP A 140 -15.65 11.16 -6.15
CA ASP A 140 -16.83 11.91 -5.70
C ASP A 140 -16.93 13.27 -6.41
N MET A 141 -15.86 13.74 -7.07
CA MET A 141 -15.79 15.06 -7.69
C MET A 141 -16.05 15.06 -9.19
N VAL A 142 -15.95 13.90 -9.84
CA VAL A 142 -16.14 13.76 -11.29
C VAL A 142 -17.06 12.58 -11.62
N PRO A 143 -17.87 12.67 -12.68
CA PRO A 143 -18.64 11.53 -13.17
C PRO A 143 -17.74 10.34 -13.49
N ARG A 144 -18.26 9.11 -13.32
CA ARG A 144 -17.51 7.86 -13.54
C ARG A 144 -16.81 7.80 -14.89
N ALA A 145 -17.45 8.29 -15.96
CA ALA A 145 -16.87 8.32 -17.31
C ALA A 145 -15.59 9.19 -17.42
N LYS A 146 -15.42 10.19 -16.55
CA LYS A 146 -14.28 11.12 -16.56
C LYS A 146 -13.22 10.77 -15.50
N LEU A 147 -13.46 9.74 -14.69
CA LEU A 147 -12.55 9.33 -13.61
C LEU A 147 -11.15 8.96 -14.11
N PRO A 148 -10.97 8.20 -15.22
CA PRO A 148 -9.63 7.90 -15.72
C PRO A 148 -8.81 9.16 -16.07
N ALA A 149 -9.45 10.15 -16.71
CA ALA A 149 -8.80 11.42 -17.03
C ALA A 149 -8.44 12.22 -15.76
N ALA A 150 -9.29 12.19 -14.73
CA ALA A 150 -9.00 12.85 -13.44
C ALA A 150 -7.81 12.19 -12.71
N VAL A 151 -7.75 10.86 -12.73
CA VAL A 151 -6.61 10.09 -12.17
C VAL A 151 -5.32 10.38 -12.93
N ALA A 152 -5.38 10.51 -14.26
CA ALA A 152 -4.24 10.89 -15.07
C ALA A 152 -3.73 12.31 -14.74
N LEU A 153 -4.64 13.29 -14.59
CA LEU A 153 -4.28 14.65 -14.18
C LEU A 153 -3.67 14.70 -12.77
N ASN A 154 -4.19 13.92 -11.82
CA ASN A 154 -3.57 13.78 -10.50
C ASN A 154 -2.14 13.25 -10.60
N SER A 155 -1.95 12.19 -11.36
CA SER A 155 -0.62 11.59 -11.57
C SER A 155 0.35 12.59 -12.20
N LEU A 156 -0.11 13.38 -13.18
CA LEU A 156 0.68 14.46 -13.77
C LEU A 156 1.06 15.53 -12.75
N GLY A 157 0.10 15.99 -11.94
CA GLY A 157 0.33 16.97 -10.88
C GLY A 157 1.38 16.51 -9.87
N PHE A 158 1.23 15.29 -9.33
CA PHE A 158 2.20 14.71 -8.40
C PHE A 158 3.61 14.60 -9.01
N ASN A 159 3.69 14.17 -10.27
CA ASN A 159 4.96 14.07 -10.99
C ASN A 159 5.61 15.43 -11.21
N LEU A 160 4.83 16.46 -11.59
CA LEU A 160 5.31 17.83 -11.75
C LEU A 160 5.84 18.40 -10.44
N THR A 161 5.06 18.25 -9.36
CA THR A 161 5.45 18.70 -8.03
C THR A 161 6.73 18.00 -7.57
N ARG A 162 6.86 16.68 -7.78
CA ARG A 162 8.06 15.94 -7.40
C ARG A 162 9.31 16.37 -8.16
N SER A 163 9.19 16.74 -9.43
CA SER A 163 10.33 17.18 -10.25
C SER A 163 10.77 18.61 -9.95
N VAL A 164 9.81 19.52 -9.79
CA VAL A 164 10.08 20.97 -9.71
C VAL A 164 10.07 21.50 -8.28
N GLY A 165 9.28 20.88 -7.40
CA GLY A 165 9.11 21.31 -6.01
C GLY A 165 10.41 21.36 -5.22
N PRO A 166 11.31 20.36 -5.30
CA PRO A 166 12.57 20.40 -4.59
C PRO A 166 13.49 21.55 -5.02
N ALA A 167 13.54 21.85 -6.32
CA ALA A 167 14.33 22.97 -6.83
C ALA A 167 13.78 24.31 -6.34
N ILE A 168 12.45 24.49 -6.38
CA ILE A 168 11.80 25.68 -5.79
C ILE A 168 12.10 25.78 -4.30
N GLY A 169 12.05 24.65 -3.57
CA GLY A 169 12.41 24.61 -2.14
C GLY A 169 13.84 25.04 -1.88
N GLY A 170 14.80 24.53 -2.66
CA GLY A 170 16.21 24.91 -2.58
C GLY A 170 16.43 26.40 -2.84
N ILE A 171 15.75 26.96 -3.86
CA ILE A 171 15.78 28.40 -4.16
C ILE A 171 15.23 29.23 -2.99
N ILE A 172 14.08 28.85 -2.42
CA ILE A 172 13.47 29.58 -1.29
C ILE A 172 14.39 29.53 -0.07
N VAL A 173 14.97 28.36 0.23
CA VAL A 173 15.91 28.21 1.35
C VAL A 173 17.16 29.06 1.14
N ALA A 174 17.71 29.08 -0.08
CA ALA A 174 18.90 29.88 -0.40
C ALA A 174 18.63 31.40 -0.37
N ALA A 175 17.48 31.85 -0.86
CA ALA A 175 17.17 33.28 -1.00
C ALA A 175 16.54 33.91 0.24
N ALA A 176 15.67 33.18 0.95
CA ALA A 176 14.84 33.70 2.04
C ALA A 176 15.00 32.91 3.36
N GLY A 177 15.86 31.88 3.37
CA GLY A 177 16.12 31.06 4.54
C GLY A 177 15.09 29.95 4.79
N ILE A 178 15.40 29.11 5.76
CA ILE A 178 14.66 27.88 6.07
C ILE A 178 13.27 28.18 6.65
N ALA A 179 13.15 29.21 7.50
CA ALA A 179 11.86 29.60 8.07
C ALA A 179 10.86 30.01 6.98
N ALA A 180 11.32 30.66 5.90
CA ALA A 180 10.46 31.03 4.77
C ALA A 180 9.93 29.79 4.03
N ALA A 181 10.73 28.74 3.89
CA ALA A 181 10.28 27.47 3.30
C ALA A 181 9.18 26.81 4.14
N PHE A 182 9.30 26.84 5.47
CA PHE A 182 8.26 26.33 6.38
C PHE A 182 6.99 27.19 6.33
N ALA A 183 7.13 28.52 6.30
CA ALA A 183 6.02 29.45 6.15
C ALA A 183 5.26 29.22 4.83
N ALA A 184 5.98 29.01 3.73
CA ALA A 184 5.39 28.71 2.42
C ALA A 184 4.52 27.46 2.46
N ASN A 185 4.95 26.41 3.17
CA ASN A 185 4.12 25.22 3.38
C ASN A 185 2.88 25.52 4.22
N ALA A 186 3.03 26.22 5.35
CA ALA A 186 1.90 26.59 6.20
C ALA A 186 0.84 27.36 5.40
N LEU A 187 1.24 28.35 4.60
CA LEU A 187 0.33 29.13 3.75
C LEU A 187 -0.35 28.26 2.67
N SER A 188 0.35 27.27 2.13
CA SER A 188 -0.19 26.37 1.09
C SER A 188 -1.42 25.58 1.56
N TYR A 189 -1.51 25.25 2.85
CA TYR A 189 -2.65 24.52 3.41
C TYR A 189 -3.93 25.36 3.48
N ILE A 190 -3.81 26.67 3.67
CA ILE A 190 -4.96 27.58 3.85
C ILE A 190 -5.89 27.52 2.64
N GLY A 191 -5.33 27.60 1.43
CA GLY A 191 -6.11 27.54 0.19
C GLY A 191 -6.91 26.24 0.08
N LEU A 192 -6.29 25.11 0.37
CA LEU A 192 -6.94 23.81 0.34
C LEU A 192 -8.00 23.65 1.43
N ILE A 193 -7.76 24.16 2.63
CA ILE A 193 -8.74 24.18 3.72
C ILE A 193 -9.98 24.98 3.30
N ILE A 194 -9.82 26.16 2.71
CA ILE A 194 -10.94 27.00 2.25
C ILE A 194 -11.77 26.26 1.19
N VAL A 195 -11.12 25.65 0.20
CA VAL A 195 -11.81 24.91 -0.86
C VAL A 195 -12.56 23.71 -0.29
N LEU A 196 -11.93 22.92 0.59
CA LEU A 196 -12.55 21.77 1.24
C LEU A 196 -13.68 22.18 2.20
N ALA A 197 -13.57 23.33 2.85
CA ALA A 197 -14.61 23.86 3.72
C ALA A 197 -15.86 24.27 2.93
N ARG A 198 -15.70 24.72 1.68
CA ARG A 198 -16.82 25.07 0.79
C ARG A 198 -17.43 23.88 0.06
N TRP A 199 -16.67 22.81 -0.14
CA TRP A 199 -17.16 21.61 -0.81
C TRP A 199 -18.24 20.90 0.02
N LYS A 200 -19.35 20.49 -0.59
CA LYS A 200 -20.39 19.66 0.03
C LYS A 200 -20.57 18.40 -0.84
N PRO A 201 -20.02 17.24 -0.43
CA PRO A 201 -20.17 16.01 -1.19
C PRO A 201 -21.57 15.41 -0.98
N ASP A 202 -22.24 15.02 -2.07
CA ASP A 202 -23.46 14.20 -2.03
C ASP A 202 -23.07 12.73 -1.85
N LEU A 203 -23.17 12.23 -0.61
CA LEU A 203 -22.81 10.86 -0.25
C LEU A 203 -24.07 9.98 -0.20
N PRO A 204 -24.20 8.93 -1.04
CA PRO A 204 -25.25 7.95 -0.85
C PRO A 204 -25.07 7.20 0.48
N ALA A 205 -26.15 6.97 1.20
CA ALA A 205 -26.13 6.24 2.46
C ALA A 205 -25.64 4.80 2.25
N SER A 206 -24.65 4.37 3.03
CA SER A 206 -24.15 2.99 2.97
C SER A 206 -25.21 2.03 3.54
N THR A 207 -25.60 1.03 2.77
CA THR A 207 -26.68 0.08 3.08
C THR A 207 -26.23 -1.17 3.85
N LEU A 208 -24.93 -1.31 4.14
CA LEU A 208 -24.37 -2.49 4.80
C LEU A 208 -23.66 -2.13 6.12
N PRO A 209 -23.85 -2.92 7.19
CA PRO A 209 -23.08 -2.76 8.43
C PRO A 209 -21.59 -2.89 8.14
N ARG A 210 -20.82 -1.90 8.58
CA ARG A 210 -19.37 -1.87 8.41
C ARG A 210 -18.71 -3.05 9.12
N GLU A 211 -17.68 -3.64 8.51
CA GLU A 211 -16.81 -4.58 9.22
C GLU A 211 -16.07 -3.86 10.35
N THR A 212 -15.95 -4.51 11.52
CA THR A 212 -15.16 -3.96 12.62
C THR A 212 -13.68 -3.93 12.23
N LEU A 213 -13.01 -2.82 12.50
CA LEU A 213 -11.62 -2.56 12.11
C LEU A 213 -10.67 -3.72 12.48
N GLY A 214 -10.76 -4.22 13.72
CA GLY A 214 -9.91 -5.32 14.19
C GLY A 214 -10.11 -6.64 13.45
N ALA A 215 -11.38 -7.04 13.23
CA ALA A 215 -11.68 -8.26 12.46
C ALA A 215 -11.21 -8.13 11.00
N ALA A 216 -11.33 -6.92 10.46
CA ALA A 216 -10.88 -6.59 9.12
C ALA A 216 -9.35 -6.70 8.98
N MET A 217 -8.60 -6.10 9.91
CA MET A 217 -7.13 -6.15 9.95
C MET A 217 -6.62 -7.58 10.11
N GLY A 218 -7.22 -8.36 11.02
CA GLY A 218 -6.85 -9.77 11.24
C GLY A 218 -7.05 -10.63 9.99
N ALA A 219 -8.11 -10.38 9.21
CA ALA A 219 -8.32 -11.07 7.94
C ALA A 219 -7.24 -10.75 6.90
N GLY A 220 -6.81 -9.48 6.79
CA GLY A 220 -5.74 -9.06 5.89
C GLY A 220 -4.38 -9.67 6.26
N LEU A 221 -4.00 -9.61 7.53
CA LEU A 221 -2.73 -10.17 8.01
C LEU A 221 -2.67 -11.70 7.82
N ARG A 222 -3.77 -12.39 8.14
CA ARG A 222 -3.90 -13.83 7.90
C ARG A 222 -3.81 -14.17 6.41
N TYR A 223 -4.43 -13.36 5.55
CA TYR A 223 -4.35 -13.56 4.10
C TYR A 223 -2.90 -13.46 3.60
N VAL A 224 -2.17 -12.44 4.05
CA VAL A 224 -0.74 -12.25 3.75
C VAL A 224 0.08 -13.44 4.24
N ALA A 225 -0.08 -13.83 5.50
CA ALA A 225 0.70 -14.92 6.11
C ALA A 225 0.47 -16.27 5.42
N MET A 226 -0.72 -16.50 4.87
CA MET A 226 -1.10 -17.72 4.17
C MET A 226 -0.89 -17.65 2.65
N SER A 227 -0.41 -16.53 2.11
CA SER A 227 -0.17 -16.32 0.66
C SER A 227 1.33 -16.20 0.37
N PRO A 228 1.99 -17.28 -0.12
CA PRO A 228 3.42 -17.29 -0.39
C PRO A 228 3.86 -16.22 -1.39
N ASN A 229 3.03 -15.96 -2.41
CA ASN A 229 3.30 -14.97 -3.45
C ASN A 229 3.39 -13.55 -2.89
N ILE A 230 2.47 -13.20 -1.99
CA ILE A 230 2.46 -11.89 -1.34
C ILE A 230 3.63 -11.78 -0.36
N GLY A 231 3.91 -12.84 0.41
CA GLY A 231 5.08 -12.89 1.29
C GLY A 231 6.39 -12.57 0.57
N LYS A 232 6.61 -13.14 -0.63
CA LYS A 232 7.77 -12.82 -1.47
C LYS A 232 7.82 -11.33 -1.83
N VAL A 233 6.71 -10.75 -2.28
CA VAL A 233 6.67 -9.32 -2.65
C VAL A 233 6.96 -8.42 -1.44
N LEU A 234 6.47 -8.77 -0.24
CA LEU A 234 6.73 -8.04 0.99
C LEU A 234 8.21 -8.08 1.38
N VAL A 235 8.85 -9.25 1.32
CA VAL A 235 10.29 -9.38 1.60
C VAL A 235 11.11 -8.56 0.59
N ARG A 236 10.76 -8.62 -0.70
CA ARG A 236 11.44 -7.86 -1.77
C ARG A 236 11.25 -6.36 -1.60
N GLY A 237 10.03 -5.92 -1.28
CA GLY A 237 9.71 -4.52 -1.01
C GLY A 237 10.43 -3.98 0.24
N ALA A 238 10.48 -4.77 1.32
CA ALA A 238 11.22 -4.42 2.54
C ALA A 238 12.74 -4.35 2.28
N ALA A 239 13.30 -5.35 1.58
CA ALA A 239 14.72 -5.34 1.21
C ALA A 239 15.07 -4.13 0.34
N PHE A 240 14.24 -3.82 -0.67
CA PHE A 240 14.40 -2.62 -1.48
C PHE A 240 14.33 -1.38 -0.62
N GLY A 241 13.34 -1.26 0.28
CA GLY A 241 13.20 -0.13 1.18
C GLY A 241 14.41 0.09 2.10
N ILE A 242 14.89 -0.98 2.75
CA ILE A 242 16.06 -0.93 3.64
C ILE A 242 17.29 -0.43 2.89
N SER A 243 17.53 -0.96 1.69
CA SER A 243 18.70 -0.55 0.92
C SER A 243 18.53 0.85 0.29
N ALA A 244 17.38 1.11 -0.33
CA ALA A 244 17.12 2.33 -1.10
C ALA A 244 16.93 3.58 -0.22
N GLY A 245 16.54 3.40 1.05
CA GLY A 245 16.45 4.49 2.02
C GLY A 245 17.75 5.28 2.18
N ALA A 246 18.91 4.64 1.99
CA ALA A 246 20.23 5.26 2.12
C ALA A 246 20.39 6.53 1.26
N VAL A 247 19.99 6.46 -0.02
CA VAL A 247 20.23 7.53 -0.98
C VAL A 247 19.50 8.79 -0.58
N LEU A 248 18.20 8.73 -0.34
CA LEU A 248 17.42 9.92 0.04
C LEU A 248 17.74 10.41 1.45
N ALA A 249 18.06 9.51 2.39
CA ALA A 249 18.39 9.87 3.76
C ALA A 249 19.75 10.57 3.89
N LEU A 250 20.74 10.17 3.08
CA LEU A 250 22.10 10.72 3.10
C LEU A 250 22.33 11.80 2.05
N LEU A 251 21.40 12.00 1.10
CA LEU A 251 21.53 13.01 0.03
C LEU A 251 21.88 14.43 0.53
N PRO A 252 21.31 14.94 1.64
CA PRO A 252 21.69 16.25 2.16
C PRO A 252 23.17 16.30 2.61
N LEU A 253 23.69 15.20 3.17
CA LEU A 253 25.10 15.07 3.55
C LEU A 253 25.99 14.98 2.31
N VAL A 254 25.58 14.23 1.28
CA VAL A 254 26.31 14.20 -0.01
C VAL A 254 26.41 15.59 -0.63
N ALA A 255 25.30 16.33 -0.64
CA ALA A 255 25.29 17.69 -1.18
C ALA A 255 26.24 18.62 -0.42
N ARG A 256 26.26 18.54 0.92
CA ARG A 256 27.09 19.40 1.78
C ARG A 256 28.56 19.00 1.84
N ASP A 257 28.84 17.71 2.05
CA ASP A 257 30.17 17.22 2.44
C ASP A 257 30.99 16.73 1.22
N VAL A 258 30.34 16.06 0.26
CA VAL A 258 31.00 15.48 -0.93
C VAL A 258 31.04 16.49 -2.07
N VAL A 259 29.86 17.00 -2.46
CA VAL A 259 29.72 17.97 -3.57
C VAL A 259 30.10 19.39 -3.15
N LYS A 260 30.17 19.67 -1.84
CA LYS A 260 30.46 21.00 -1.26
C LYS A 260 29.50 22.09 -1.76
N GLY A 261 28.25 21.70 -1.98
CA GLY A 261 27.17 22.58 -2.41
C GLY A 261 26.33 23.12 -1.25
N ASP A 262 25.25 23.77 -1.62
CA ASP A 262 24.31 24.45 -0.74
C ASP A 262 22.87 23.86 -0.86
N ALA A 263 21.90 24.53 -0.24
CA ALA A 263 20.49 24.14 -0.28
C ALA A 263 19.93 24.10 -1.72
N LEU A 264 20.39 25.01 -2.58
CA LEU A 264 19.99 25.03 -3.99
C LEU A 264 20.50 23.79 -4.72
N THR A 265 21.78 23.45 -4.52
CA THR A 265 22.41 22.24 -5.07
C THR A 265 21.66 20.99 -4.64
N TYR A 266 21.36 20.86 -3.34
CA TYR A 266 20.54 19.78 -2.81
C TYR A 266 19.14 19.73 -3.46
N GLY A 267 18.47 20.88 -3.59
CA GLY A 267 17.17 20.99 -4.23
C GLY A 267 17.18 20.56 -5.71
N ILE A 268 18.23 20.92 -6.46
CA ILE A 268 18.42 20.52 -7.86
C ILE A 268 18.66 19.01 -7.95
N MET A 269 19.52 18.43 -7.10
CA MET A 269 19.77 16.99 -7.05
C MET A 269 18.50 16.19 -6.76
N LEU A 270 17.70 16.64 -5.78
CA LEU A 270 16.42 16.02 -5.46
C LEU A 270 15.39 16.22 -6.59
N GLY A 271 15.43 17.36 -7.29
CA GLY A 271 14.65 17.61 -8.50
C GLY A 271 15.00 16.64 -9.64
N ALA A 272 16.29 16.37 -9.85
CA ALA A 272 16.77 15.39 -10.84
C ALA A 272 16.26 13.98 -10.52
N PHE A 273 16.28 13.59 -9.24
CA PHE A 273 15.63 12.36 -8.77
C PHE A 273 14.13 12.34 -9.12
N GLY A 274 13.44 13.46 -8.88
CA GLY A 274 12.03 13.62 -9.24
C GLY A 274 11.75 13.44 -10.73
N ILE A 275 12.53 14.10 -11.60
CA ILE A 275 12.43 14.00 -13.07
C ILE A 275 12.64 12.56 -13.53
N GLY A 276 13.70 11.92 -13.05
CA GLY A 276 13.99 10.52 -13.32
C GLY A 276 12.81 9.62 -12.95
N ALA A 277 12.21 9.88 -11.80
CA ALA A 277 11.06 9.15 -11.30
C ALA A 277 9.79 9.34 -12.15
N VAL A 278 9.60 10.50 -12.80
CA VAL A 278 8.56 10.69 -13.83
C VAL A 278 8.87 9.85 -15.08
N GLY A 279 10.12 9.90 -15.55
CA GLY A 279 10.58 9.10 -16.69
C GLY A 279 10.38 7.60 -16.47
N GLY A 280 10.74 7.11 -15.28
CA GLY A 280 10.52 5.72 -14.87
C GLY A 280 9.04 5.33 -14.87
N ALA A 281 8.13 6.21 -14.43
CA ALA A 281 6.69 5.95 -14.49
C ALA A 281 6.21 5.73 -15.93
N LEU A 282 6.62 6.61 -16.86
CA LEU A 282 6.23 6.55 -18.27
C LEU A 282 6.80 5.30 -18.97
N ILE A 283 8.07 5.00 -18.73
CA ILE A 283 8.77 3.88 -19.35
C ILE A 283 8.31 2.54 -18.76
N SER A 284 7.86 2.51 -17.49
CA SER A 284 7.41 1.28 -16.81
C SER A 284 6.30 0.52 -17.55
N VAL A 285 5.44 1.22 -18.31
CA VAL A 285 4.38 0.57 -19.10
C VAL A 285 4.97 -0.32 -20.18
N ARG A 286 5.95 0.21 -20.94
CA ARG A 286 6.63 -0.54 -22.00
C ARG A 286 7.51 -1.64 -21.41
N LEU A 287 8.29 -1.34 -20.36
CA LEU A 287 9.16 -2.33 -19.72
C LEU A 287 8.39 -3.56 -19.24
N ARG A 288 7.17 -3.39 -18.72
CA ARG A 288 6.33 -4.53 -18.30
C ARG A 288 5.89 -5.44 -19.45
N GLN A 289 5.89 -4.95 -20.69
CA GLN A 289 5.52 -5.75 -21.86
C GLN A 289 6.71 -6.55 -22.41
N ILE A 290 7.93 -6.05 -22.22
CA ILE A 290 9.15 -6.64 -22.80
C ILE A 290 10.00 -7.43 -21.79
N LEU A 291 9.91 -7.10 -20.49
CA LEU A 291 10.70 -7.74 -19.44
C LEU A 291 9.82 -8.57 -18.52
N SER A 292 10.39 -9.66 -18.00
CA SER A 292 9.77 -10.40 -16.90
C SER A 292 9.73 -9.55 -15.63
N SER A 293 8.77 -9.84 -14.75
CA SER A 293 8.65 -9.20 -13.43
C SER A 293 9.96 -9.21 -12.64
N GLU A 294 10.68 -10.34 -12.70
CA GLU A 294 11.95 -10.52 -12.02
C GLU A 294 13.08 -9.69 -12.66
N ALA A 295 13.19 -9.68 -13.99
CA ALA A 295 14.19 -8.88 -14.68
C ALA A 295 14.01 -7.38 -14.40
N MET A 296 12.76 -6.91 -14.37
CA MET A 296 12.46 -5.51 -14.09
C MET A 296 12.84 -5.10 -12.66
N VAL A 297 12.61 -5.96 -11.67
CA VAL A 297 13.01 -5.70 -10.29
C VAL A 297 14.53 -5.73 -10.13
N ARG A 298 15.22 -6.72 -10.71
CA ARG A 298 16.70 -6.77 -10.66
C ARG A 298 17.33 -5.56 -11.33
N MET A 299 16.81 -5.14 -12.48
CA MET A 299 17.24 -3.91 -13.15
C MET A 299 17.05 -2.69 -12.23
N ALA A 300 15.92 -2.58 -11.54
CA ALA A 300 15.68 -1.49 -10.62
C ALA A 300 16.65 -1.51 -9.42
N PHE A 301 16.93 -2.68 -8.83
CA PHE A 301 17.94 -2.81 -7.77
C PHE A 301 19.34 -2.41 -8.27
N ALA A 302 19.75 -2.91 -9.43
CA ALA A 302 21.07 -2.60 -10.01
C ALA A 302 21.22 -1.13 -10.38
N GLY A 303 20.21 -0.52 -11.01
CA GLY A 303 20.21 0.90 -11.36
C GLY A 303 20.20 1.80 -10.13
N PHE A 304 19.50 1.41 -9.06
CA PHE A 304 19.55 2.14 -7.79
C PHE A 304 20.90 1.96 -7.06
N ALA A 305 21.54 0.79 -7.18
CA ALA A 305 22.90 0.57 -6.68
C ALA A 305 23.92 1.45 -7.39
N LEU A 306 23.79 1.59 -8.72
CA LEU A 306 24.61 2.49 -9.52
C LEU A 306 24.41 3.95 -9.09
N CYS A 307 23.16 4.36 -8.82
CA CYS A 307 22.87 5.68 -8.26
C CYS A 307 23.55 5.91 -6.92
N ALA A 308 23.47 4.95 -5.99
CA ALA A 308 24.09 5.05 -4.68
C ALA A 308 25.62 5.11 -4.77
N PHE A 309 26.22 4.26 -5.60
CA PHE A 309 27.66 4.27 -5.86
C PHE A 309 28.12 5.58 -6.49
N ASN A 310 27.41 6.07 -7.51
CA ASN A 310 27.69 7.36 -8.13
C ASN A 310 27.63 8.51 -7.11
N ALA A 311 26.60 8.54 -6.25
CA ALA A 311 26.49 9.55 -5.20
C ALA A 311 27.59 9.48 -4.14
N ALA A 312 28.24 8.32 -3.97
CA ALA A 312 29.35 8.16 -3.04
C ALA A 312 30.68 8.68 -3.59
N VAL A 313 30.92 8.52 -4.89
CA VAL A 313 32.24 8.80 -5.50
C VAL A 313 32.30 10.12 -6.28
N SER A 314 31.14 10.67 -6.63
CA SER A 314 31.04 11.86 -7.47
C SER A 314 31.15 13.15 -6.64
N ASP A 315 32.20 13.92 -6.90
CA ASP A 315 32.42 15.26 -6.37
C ASP A 315 31.66 16.36 -7.13
N GLN A 316 31.15 16.04 -8.33
CA GLN A 316 30.51 16.99 -9.22
C GLN A 316 28.97 16.89 -9.15
N ALA A 317 28.32 18.03 -8.87
CA ALA A 317 26.85 18.10 -8.74
C ALA A 317 26.08 17.55 -9.95
N TRP A 318 26.57 17.80 -11.17
CA TRP A 318 25.93 17.34 -12.41
C TRP A 318 26.00 15.82 -12.58
N GLN A 319 27.14 15.20 -12.22
CA GLN A 319 27.33 13.76 -12.28
C GLN A 319 26.42 13.07 -11.26
N THR A 320 26.39 13.55 -10.02
CA THR A 320 25.51 13.02 -8.98
C THR A 320 24.04 13.18 -9.36
N SER A 321 23.67 14.30 -9.99
CA SER A 321 22.31 14.53 -10.50
C SER A 321 21.92 13.53 -11.61
N LEU A 322 22.85 13.16 -12.49
CA LEU A 322 22.61 12.15 -13.53
C LEU A 322 22.39 10.76 -12.91
N GLY A 323 23.18 10.38 -11.91
CA GLY A 323 22.95 9.16 -11.13
C GLY A 323 21.59 9.16 -10.44
N LEU A 324 21.21 10.28 -9.82
CA LEU A 324 19.90 10.45 -9.17
C LEU A 324 18.73 10.37 -10.14
N LEU A 325 18.88 10.83 -11.38
CA LEU A 325 17.87 10.65 -12.43
C LEU A 325 17.62 9.14 -12.68
N ILE A 326 18.68 8.35 -12.82
CA ILE A 326 18.56 6.89 -12.97
C ILE A 326 17.95 6.28 -11.70
N GLY A 327 18.40 6.70 -10.52
CA GLY A 327 17.87 6.25 -9.23
C GLY A 327 16.38 6.52 -9.09
N GLY A 328 15.92 7.72 -9.41
CA GLY A 328 14.51 8.09 -9.38
C GLY A 328 13.65 7.22 -10.31
N ALA A 329 14.14 6.94 -11.53
CA ALA A 329 13.45 6.06 -12.46
C ALA A 329 13.31 4.64 -11.89
N CYS A 330 14.42 4.08 -11.38
CA CYS A 330 14.46 2.74 -10.79
C CYS A 330 13.58 2.63 -9.53
N TRP A 331 13.56 3.66 -8.69
CA TRP A 331 12.68 3.76 -7.52
C TRP A 331 11.21 3.57 -7.87
N VAL A 332 10.74 4.32 -8.86
CA VAL A 332 9.33 4.24 -9.29
C VAL A 332 9.04 2.92 -9.98
N ILE A 333 9.94 2.43 -10.82
CA ILE A 333 9.78 1.13 -11.48
C ILE A 333 9.61 0.02 -10.45
N ALA A 334 10.47 -0.04 -9.43
CA ALA A 334 10.38 -1.04 -8.35
C ALA A 334 9.08 -0.90 -7.55
N LEU A 335 8.80 0.28 -6.98
CA LEU A 335 7.64 0.48 -6.11
C LEU A 335 6.31 0.33 -6.85
N SER A 336 6.22 0.85 -8.08
CA SER A 336 5.03 0.67 -8.93
C SER A 336 4.81 -0.79 -9.25
N HIS A 337 5.88 -1.53 -9.55
CA HIS A 337 5.76 -2.95 -9.85
C HIS A 337 5.32 -3.77 -8.64
N PHE A 338 5.95 -3.60 -7.48
CA PHE A 338 5.50 -4.28 -6.27
C PHE A 338 4.04 -3.98 -5.94
N ASN A 339 3.65 -2.71 -6.05
CA ASN A 339 2.28 -2.27 -5.81
C ASN A 339 1.28 -2.95 -6.78
N VAL A 340 1.57 -2.96 -8.08
CA VAL A 340 0.73 -3.64 -9.09
C VAL A 340 0.69 -5.15 -8.86
N THR A 341 1.83 -5.78 -8.56
CA THR A 341 1.89 -7.22 -8.30
C THR A 341 1.06 -7.60 -7.08
N VAL A 342 1.09 -6.81 -6.00
CA VAL A 342 0.23 -7.01 -4.83
C VAL A 342 -1.25 -6.87 -5.23
N GLN A 343 -1.62 -5.82 -5.96
CA GLN A 343 -3.00 -5.62 -6.38
C GLN A 343 -3.53 -6.76 -7.25
N MET A 344 -2.74 -7.20 -8.23
CA MET A 344 -3.14 -8.27 -9.16
C MET A 344 -3.10 -9.67 -8.53
N SER A 345 -2.32 -9.87 -7.46
CA SER A 345 -2.24 -11.14 -6.73
C SER A 345 -3.22 -11.22 -5.55
N THR A 346 -4.11 -10.23 -5.40
CA THR A 346 -5.01 -10.14 -4.26
C THR A 346 -6.48 -9.97 -4.69
N PRO A 347 -7.41 -10.78 -4.17
CA PRO A 347 -8.84 -10.61 -4.41
C PRO A 347 -9.37 -9.26 -3.94
N ARG A 348 -10.38 -8.74 -4.66
CA ARG A 348 -10.98 -7.41 -4.41
C ARG A 348 -11.46 -7.19 -2.97
N TRP A 349 -11.90 -8.25 -2.28
CA TRP A 349 -12.43 -8.14 -0.92
C TRP A 349 -11.36 -7.86 0.15
N VAL A 350 -10.08 -8.13 -0.13
CA VAL A 350 -8.97 -7.96 0.83
C VAL A 350 -7.82 -7.09 0.29
N VAL A 351 -7.86 -6.69 -0.98
CA VAL A 351 -6.79 -5.94 -1.66
C VAL A 351 -6.32 -4.71 -0.90
N GLY A 352 -7.23 -3.88 -0.37
CA GLY A 352 -6.87 -2.68 0.38
C GLY A 352 -6.04 -2.99 1.63
N ARG A 353 -6.36 -4.08 2.34
CA ARG A 353 -5.67 -4.47 3.58
C ARG A 353 -4.30 -5.06 3.29
N VAL A 354 -4.21 -5.90 2.26
CA VAL A 354 -2.92 -6.44 1.80
C VAL A 354 -2.02 -5.31 1.32
N LEU A 355 -2.57 -4.32 0.61
CA LEU A 355 -1.82 -3.15 0.16
C LEU A 355 -1.29 -2.33 1.34
N SER A 356 -2.06 -2.16 2.42
CA SER A 356 -1.58 -1.53 3.66
C SER A 356 -0.43 -2.31 4.28
N VAL A 357 -0.51 -3.64 4.39
CA VAL A 357 0.60 -4.47 4.93
C VAL A 357 1.85 -4.37 4.05
N TYR A 358 1.68 -4.36 2.72
CA TYR A 358 2.77 -4.11 1.77
C TYR A 358 3.41 -2.73 1.97
N GLN A 359 2.60 -1.68 2.13
CA GLN A 359 3.09 -0.33 2.40
C GLN A 359 3.84 -0.28 3.74
N THR A 360 3.31 -0.89 4.80
CA THR A 360 3.99 -1.01 6.10
C THR A 360 5.34 -1.70 5.94
N ALA A 361 5.43 -2.82 5.23
CA ALA A 361 6.71 -3.51 5.01
C ALA A 361 7.72 -2.66 4.21
N THR A 362 7.25 -1.98 3.15
CA THR A 362 8.12 -1.23 2.24
C THR A 362 8.58 0.09 2.84
N PHE A 363 7.65 0.91 3.35
CA PHE A 363 7.98 2.18 4.01
C PHE A 363 8.64 1.97 5.37
N GLY A 364 8.31 0.88 6.07
CA GLY A 364 9.06 0.46 7.25
C GLY A 364 10.49 0.07 6.92
N GLY A 365 10.71 -0.61 5.79
CA GLY A 365 12.03 -0.83 5.24
C GLY A 365 12.77 0.48 4.98
N ILE A 366 12.13 1.48 4.34
CA ILE A 366 12.74 2.80 4.09
C ILE A 366 13.11 3.50 5.40
N ALA A 367 12.21 3.53 6.39
CA ALA A 367 12.47 4.16 7.68
C ALA A 367 13.61 3.47 8.44
N LEU A 368 13.60 2.14 8.51
CA LEU A 368 14.62 1.34 9.15
C LEU A 368 15.97 1.49 8.43
N GLY A 369 15.97 1.43 7.10
CA GLY A 369 17.14 1.65 6.27
C GLY A 369 17.74 3.03 6.47
N SER A 370 16.91 4.08 6.48
CA SER A 370 17.37 5.46 6.73
C SER A 370 18.10 5.55 8.07
N TRP A 371 17.57 4.92 9.13
CA TRP A 371 18.24 4.89 10.42
C TRP A 371 19.56 4.09 10.40
N ILE A 372 19.54 2.85 9.87
CA ILE A 372 20.73 1.99 9.78
C ILE A 372 21.86 2.68 9.02
N TRP A 373 21.58 3.20 7.82
CA TRP A 373 22.58 3.86 7.00
C TRP A 373 23.03 5.20 7.57
N GLY A 374 22.16 5.88 8.33
CA GLY A 374 22.53 7.03 9.13
C GLY A 374 23.58 6.71 10.19
N VAL A 375 23.41 5.61 10.93
CA VAL A 375 24.38 5.14 11.94
C VAL A 375 25.70 4.73 11.27
N VAL A 376 25.64 4.00 10.16
CA VAL A 376 26.85 3.64 9.39
C VAL A 376 27.58 4.87 8.88
N ALA A 377 26.84 5.88 8.40
CA ALA A 377 27.41 7.15 7.93
C ALA A 377 28.06 7.95 9.07
N ASP A 378 27.50 7.89 10.28
CA ASP A 378 28.07 8.56 11.46
C ASP A 378 29.40 7.93 11.89
N ALA A 379 29.52 6.59 11.79
CA ALA A 379 30.71 5.86 12.17
C ALA A 379 31.82 5.86 11.10
N HIS A 380 31.46 5.81 9.81
CA HIS A 380 32.38 5.56 8.70
C HIS A 380 32.31 6.57 7.55
N GLY A 381 31.45 7.59 7.65
CA GLY A 381 31.23 8.59 6.61
C GLY A 381 30.12 8.20 5.61
N ALA A 382 29.53 9.23 4.98
CA ALA A 382 28.42 9.06 4.04
C ALA A 382 28.81 8.26 2.78
N GLU A 383 30.03 8.43 2.29
CA GLU A 383 30.55 7.72 1.10
C GLU A 383 30.57 6.20 1.34
N PHE A 384 31.17 5.76 2.46
CA PHE A 384 31.20 4.36 2.83
C PHE A 384 29.79 3.78 3.02
N ALA A 385 28.91 4.52 3.70
CA ALA A 385 27.53 4.08 3.90
C ALA A 385 26.78 3.88 2.57
N LEU A 386 26.99 4.76 1.58
CA LEU A 386 26.37 4.64 0.26
C LEU A 386 26.95 3.49 -0.56
N ILE A 387 28.26 3.24 -0.49
CA ILE A 387 28.90 2.08 -1.15
C ILE A 387 28.39 0.78 -0.53
N ALA A 388 28.34 0.69 0.80
CA ALA A 388 27.81 -0.47 1.52
C ALA A 388 26.32 -0.68 1.21
N ALA A 389 25.54 0.40 1.10
CA ALA A 389 24.15 0.34 0.66
C ALA A 389 24.03 -0.16 -0.78
N ALA A 390 24.89 0.29 -1.70
CA ALA A 390 24.91 -0.19 -3.09
C ALA A 390 25.18 -1.71 -3.15
N VAL A 391 26.15 -2.22 -2.39
CA VAL A 391 26.41 -3.66 -2.27
C VAL A 391 25.19 -4.39 -1.72
N THR A 392 24.54 -3.82 -0.70
CA THR A 392 23.31 -4.38 -0.12
C THR A 392 22.14 -4.37 -1.11
N MET A 393 22.05 -3.37 -2.00
CA MET A 393 21.06 -3.37 -3.09
C MET A 393 21.34 -4.46 -4.11
N LEU A 394 22.60 -4.72 -4.48
CA LEU A 394 22.96 -5.79 -5.41
C LEU A 394 22.66 -7.17 -4.80
N ALA A 395 23.02 -7.38 -3.53
CA ALA A 395 22.63 -8.57 -2.77
C ALA A 395 21.10 -8.68 -2.68
N GLY A 396 20.43 -7.55 -2.43
CA GLY A 396 18.99 -7.39 -2.50
C GLY A 396 18.45 -7.90 -3.82
N GLY A 397 18.97 -7.45 -4.96
CA GLY A 397 18.62 -7.94 -6.29
C GLY A 397 18.80 -9.45 -6.44
N ALA A 398 19.93 -9.98 -5.95
CA ALA A 398 20.30 -11.40 -6.01
C ALA A 398 19.38 -12.32 -5.17
N ILE A 399 18.72 -11.82 -4.12
CA ILE A 399 17.67 -12.58 -3.40
C ILE A 399 16.59 -13.10 -4.38
N GLY A 400 16.37 -12.41 -5.50
CA GLY A 400 15.43 -12.83 -6.54
C GLY A 400 15.85 -14.06 -7.35
N LEU A 401 17.08 -14.56 -7.15
CA LEU A 401 17.51 -15.88 -7.63
C LEU A 401 16.98 -17.00 -6.74
N LEU A 402 16.89 -16.76 -5.42
CA LEU A 402 16.40 -17.72 -4.42
C LEU A 402 14.87 -17.63 -4.23
N LEU A 403 14.34 -16.40 -4.29
CA LEU A 403 12.93 -16.07 -4.12
C LEU A 403 12.41 -15.32 -5.36
N PRO A 404 12.31 -15.99 -6.52
CA PRO A 404 11.82 -15.34 -7.73
C PRO A 404 10.40 -14.85 -7.51
N LEU A 405 10.16 -13.60 -7.94
CA LEU A 405 8.82 -13.05 -7.93
C LEU A 405 7.91 -13.93 -8.80
N PRO A 406 6.68 -14.21 -8.34
CA PRO A 406 5.72 -14.91 -9.18
C PRO A 406 5.58 -14.13 -10.48
N GLN A 407 5.80 -14.81 -11.61
CA GLN A 407 5.38 -14.26 -12.90
C GLN A 407 3.90 -13.93 -12.79
N GLN A 408 3.44 -12.92 -13.53
CA GLN A 408 2.03 -12.60 -13.70
C GLN A 408 1.32 -13.77 -14.43
N ALA A 409 1.28 -14.95 -13.83
CA ALA A 409 0.32 -15.97 -14.17
C ALA A 409 -1.03 -15.34 -13.87
N VAL A 410 -1.88 -15.27 -14.89
CA VAL A 410 -3.24 -14.73 -14.83
C VAL A 410 -4.08 -15.68 -13.97
N LEU A 411 -3.82 -15.70 -12.67
CA LEU A 411 -4.72 -16.31 -11.70
C LEU A 411 -5.97 -15.45 -11.72
N ASN A 412 -7.08 -16.01 -12.21
CA ASN A 412 -8.35 -15.33 -12.18
C ASN A 412 -8.84 -15.27 -10.72
N LEU A 413 -8.54 -14.15 -10.06
CA LEU A 413 -8.93 -13.88 -8.68
C LEU A 413 -10.31 -13.19 -8.58
N ASP A 414 -11.04 -13.08 -9.69
CA ASP A 414 -12.41 -12.57 -9.62
C ASP A 414 -13.31 -13.55 -8.85
N PRO A 415 -14.35 -13.04 -8.15
CA PRO A 415 -15.25 -13.89 -7.37
C PRO A 415 -15.94 -14.93 -8.25
N LEU A 416 -15.88 -16.19 -7.81
CA LEU A 416 -16.49 -17.31 -8.52
C LEU A 416 -18.03 -17.21 -8.59
N ASN A 417 -18.65 -16.57 -7.60
CA ASN A 417 -20.09 -16.31 -7.50
C ASN A 417 -21.02 -17.55 -7.71
N ARG A 418 -20.49 -18.77 -7.55
CA ARG A 418 -21.28 -20.01 -7.63
C ARG A 418 -22.03 -20.36 -6.34
N PHE A 419 -21.67 -19.74 -5.21
CA PHE A 419 -22.28 -20.05 -3.92
C PHE A 419 -23.70 -19.47 -3.82
N LYS A 420 -24.68 -20.37 -3.73
CA LYS A 420 -26.05 -20.05 -3.31
C LYS A 420 -26.18 -20.39 -1.83
N GLU A 421 -26.73 -19.47 -1.04
CA GLU A 421 -26.99 -19.73 0.37
C GLU A 421 -27.96 -20.92 0.49
N PRO A 422 -27.60 -21.98 1.24
CA PRO A 422 -28.47 -23.13 1.37
C PRO A 422 -29.72 -22.75 2.16
N HIS A 423 -30.87 -23.31 1.77
CA HIS A 423 -32.06 -23.22 2.61
C HIS A 423 -31.82 -23.95 3.93
N LEU A 424 -31.91 -23.20 5.04
CA LEU A 424 -31.75 -23.72 6.38
C LEU A 424 -33.12 -23.93 7.02
N ALA A 425 -33.30 -25.08 7.67
CA ALA A 425 -34.49 -25.36 8.49
C ALA A 425 -34.53 -24.55 9.80
N LEU A 426 -33.41 -23.94 10.21
CA LEU A 426 -33.29 -23.09 11.40
C LEU A 426 -33.27 -21.61 11.02
N ASP A 427 -33.89 -20.75 11.85
CA ASP A 427 -33.83 -19.30 11.66
C ASP A 427 -32.54 -18.71 12.27
N LEU A 428 -31.46 -18.72 11.49
CA LEU A 428 -30.17 -18.19 11.93
C LEU A 428 -30.06 -16.68 11.69
N LYS A 429 -29.85 -15.93 12.76
CA LYS A 429 -29.36 -14.54 12.67
C LYS A 429 -27.94 -14.55 12.11
N LEU A 430 -27.55 -13.52 11.36
CA LEU A 430 -26.19 -13.37 10.78
C LEU A 430 -25.04 -13.51 11.79
N ARG A 431 -25.28 -13.13 13.05
CA ARG A 431 -24.31 -13.24 14.15
C ARG A 431 -24.28 -14.60 14.86
N SER A 432 -25.13 -15.55 14.46
CA SER A 432 -25.22 -16.87 15.09
C SER A 432 -24.02 -17.72 14.74
N GLY A 433 -23.46 -18.43 15.72
CA GLY A 433 -22.32 -19.32 15.54
C GLY A 433 -21.77 -19.77 16.91
N PRO A 434 -20.68 -20.54 16.94
CA PRO A 434 -19.86 -20.98 15.80
C PRO A 434 -20.58 -21.93 14.85
N ILE A 435 -20.19 -21.92 13.57
CA ILE A 435 -20.71 -22.85 12.56
C ILE A 435 -19.60 -23.84 12.19
N ALA A 436 -19.84 -25.12 12.48
CA ALA A 436 -18.98 -26.23 12.11
C ALA A 436 -19.43 -26.82 10.76
N ILE A 437 -18.45 -27.06 9.90
CA ILE A 437 -18.65 -27.61 8.56
C ILE A 437 -17.88 -28.91 8.47
N MET A 438 -18.54 -29.96 7.98
CA MET A 438 -17.93 -31.24 7.65
C MET A 438 -18.18 -31.56 6.18
N ILE A 439 -17.16 -31.98 5.47
CA ILE A 439 -17.24 -32.40 4.07
C ILE A 439 -16.65 -33.79 3.95
N GLU A 440 -17.49 -34.75 3.56
CA GLU A 440 -17.12 -36.15 3.38
C GLU A 440 -16.68 -36.39 1.94
N TYR A 441 -15.49 -36.99 1.78
CA TYR A 441 -14.90 -37.40 0.52
C TYR A 441 -14.66 -38.91 0.54
N ILE A 442 -15.03 -39.60 -0.53
CA ILE A 442 -14.71 -41.01 -0.78
C ILE A 442 -13.55 -41.05 -1.78
N ILE A 443 -12.40 -41.55 -1.38
CA ILE A 443 -11.14 -41.51 -2.14
C ILE A 443 -10.59 -42.92 -2.30
N ARG A 444 -10.17 -43.29 -3.52
CA ARG A 444 -9.53 -44.58 -3.80
C ARG A 444 -8.13 -44.61 -3.20
N GLU A 445 -7.67 -45.79 -2.79
CA GLU A 445 -6.38 -45.93 -2.10
C GLU A 445 -5.19 -45.47 -2.96
N GLU A 446 -5.26 -45.70 -4.27
CA GLU A 446 -4.28 -45.24 -5.28
C GLU A 446 -4.17 -43.71 -5.40
N ASP A 447 -5.26 -42.99 -5.15
CA ASP A 447 -5.36 -41.54 -5.29
C ASP A 447 -5.00 -40.79 -4.00
N VAL A 448 -4.80 -41.50 -2.88
CA VAL A 448 -4.57 -40.90 -1.55
C VAL A 448 -3.37 -39.93 -1.54
N PRO A 449 -2.19 -40.23 -2.13
CA PRO A 449 -1.08 -39.29 -2.11
C PRO A 449 -1.41 -37.96 -2.80
N GLU A 450 -2.10 -38.02 -3.95
CA GLU A 450 -2.53 -36.83 -4.70
C GLU A 450 -3.62 -36.06 -3.96
N PHE A 451 -4.58 -36.78 -3.35
CA PHE A 451 -5.63 -36.20 -2.52
C PHE A 451 -5.04 -35.45 -1.32
N LEU A 452 -4.08 -36.03 -0.60
CA LEU A 452 -3.43 -35.39 0.55
C LEU A 452 -2.66 -34.13 0.14
N ALA A 453 -1.94 -34.17 -0.98
CA ALA A 453 -1.26 -32.99 -1.53
C ALA A 453 -2.27 -31.87 -1.88
N THR A 454 -3.38 -32.24 -2.52
CA THR A 454 -4.45 -31.30 -2.88
C THR A 454 -5.18 -30.75 -1.65
N MET A 455 -5.36 -31.58 -0.61
CA MET A 455 -5.98 -31.17 0.66
C MET A 455 -5.09 -30.27 1.49
N ALA A 456 -3.76 -30.42 1.43
CA ALA A 456 -2.83 -29.48 2.05
C ALA A 456 -2.98 -28.07 1.46
N GLU A 457 -3.17 -27.97 0.16
CA GLU A 457 -3.49 -26.71 -0.52
C GLU A 457 -4.89 -26.19 -0.17
N ARG A 458 -5.91 -27.07 -0.20
CA ARG A 458 -7.28 -26.74 0.21
C ARG A 458 -7.33 -26.16 1.63
N GLY A 459 -6.68 -26.81 2.59
CA GLY A 459 -6.63 -26.36 3.98
C GLY A 459 -5.93 -25.01 4.17
N ARG A 460 -4.96 -24.67 3.32
CA ARG A 460 -4.35 -23.33 3.28
C ARG A 460 -5.36 -22.29 2.79
N ILE A 461 -6.05 -22.56 1.68
CA ILE A 461 -7.10 -21.70 1.12
C ILE A 461 -8.23 -21.47 2.14
N ARG A 462 -8.68 -22.54 2.81
CA ARG A 462 -9.72 -22.45 3.85
C ARG A 462 -9.33 -21.49 4.97
N ARG A 463 -8.14 -21.69 5.54
CA ARG A 463 -7.62 -20.86 6.63
C ARG A 463 -7.41 -19.40 6.21
N ARG A 464 -6.87 -19.19 5.01
CA ARG A 464 -6.70 -17.87 4.37
C ARG A 464 -8.02 -17.08 4.35
N ASP A 465 -9.13 -17.71 3.96
CA ASP A 465 -10.40 -17.03 3.69
C ASP A 465 -11.34 -16.88 4.90
N GLY A 466 -11.07 -17.55 6.02
CA GLY A 466 -12.02 -17.51 7.13
C GLY A 466 -11.92 -18.64 8.14
N ALA A 467 -11.60 -19.84 7.68
CA ALA A 467 -11.76 -21.04 8.48
C ALA A 467 -10.79 -21.10 9.68
N ARG A 468 -11.30 -21.61 10.81
CA ARG A 468 -10.55 -21.93 12.03
C ARG A 468 -10.61 -23.44 12.26
N ASN A 469 -9.65 -23.97 13.02
CA ASN A 469 -9.60 -25.39 13.41
C ASN A 469 -9.78 -26.35 12.23
N TRP A 470 -9.14 -26.05 11.09
CA TRP A 470 -9.21 -26.92 9.93
C TRP A 470 -8.46 -28.23 10.22
N THR A 471 -9.13 -29.35 10.00
CA THR A 471 -8.59 -30.71 10.18
C THR A 471 -9.04 -31.60 9.04
N LEU A 472 -8.25 -32.61 8.74
CA LEU A 472 -8.60 -33.70 7.84
C LEU A 472 -8.49 -35.01 8.63
N ALA A 473 -9.60 -35.73 8.73
CA ALA A 473 -9.65 -37.03 9.38
C ALA A 473 -9.87 -38.14 8.35
N ARG A 474 -9.38 -39.34 8.67
CA ARG A 474 -9.70 -40.57 7.95
C ARG A 474 -10.60 -41.40 8.84
N ASP A 475 -11.66 -41.94 8.28
CA ASP A 475 -12.56 -42.84 9.00
C ASP A 475 -11.84 -44.18 9.27
N LEU A 476 -11.95 -44.67 10.50
CA LEU A 476 -11.31 -45.91 10.94
C LEU A 476 -12.13 -47.15 10.60
N GLU A 477 -13.45 -47.02 10.46
CA GLU A 477 -14.36 -48.09 10.11
C GLU A 477 -14.46 -48.22 8.58
N ASN A 478 -14.38 -47.10 7.86
CA ASN A 478 -14.32 -47.09 6.40
C ASN A 478 -13.11 -46.28 5.88
N PRO A 479 -11.95 -46.92 5.64
CA PRO A 479 -10.72 -46.23 5.25
C PRO A 479 -10.77 -45.45 3.92
N ALA A 480 -11.80 -45.65 3.09
CA ALA A 480 -12.00 -44.86 1.88
C ALA A 480 -12.60 -43.47 2.18
N ILE A 481 -13.20 -43.28 3.35
CA ILE A 481 -13.85 -42.04 3.75
C ILE A 481 -12.87 -41.10 4.45
N TRP A 482 -12.80 -39.88 3.94
CA TRP A 482 -12.03 -38.77 4.48
C TRP A 482 -12.95 -37.60 4.79
N ILE A 483 -12.75 -36.97 5.95
CA ILE A 483 -13.62 -35.90 6.46
C ILE A 483 -12.81 -34.62 6.63
N GLU A 484 -13.09 -33.62 5.79
CA GLU A 484 -12.64 -32.24 6.00
C GLU A 484 -13.54 -31.61 7.06
N HIS A 485 -12.96 -31.08 8.14
CA HIS A 485 -13.69 -30.39 9.19
C HIS A 485 -13.10 -29.01 9.45
N TYR A 486 -13.94 -27.99 9.56
CA TYR A 486 -13.52 -26.64 9.91
C TYR A 486 -14.64 -25.78 10.49
N HIS A 487 -14.26 -24.70 11.18
CA HIS A 487 -15.17 -23.80 11.86
C HIS A 487 -15.17 -22.39 11.27
N THR A 488 -16.32 -21.72 11.37
CA THR A 488 -16.43 -20.27 11.14
C THR A 488 -17.09 -19.60 12.34
N PRO A 489 -16.69 -18.37 12.73
CA PRO A 489 -17.18 -17.75 13.96
C PRO A 489 -18.69 -17.47 13.97
N THR A 490 -19.25 -17.12 12.81
CA THR A 490 -20.67 -16.77 12.65
C THR A 490 -21.19 -17.22 11.28
N TRP A 491 -22.51 -17.29 11.13
CA TRP A 491 -23.19 -17.56 9.86
C TRP A 491 -22.82 -16.53 8.79
N LEU A 492 -22.69 -15.25 9.16
CA LEU A 492 -22.22 -14.22 8.26
C LEU A 492 -20.79 -14.50 7.76
N GLU A 493 -19.88 -14.93 8.64
CA GLU A 493 -18.52 -15.30 8.22
C GLU A 493 -18.50 -16.57 7.38
N TYR A 494 -19.42 -17.53 7.59
CA TYR A 494 -19.60 -18.67 6.69
C TYR A 494 -20.05 -18.24 5.28
N ILE A 495 -21.06 -17.36 5.19
CA ILE A 495 -21.52 -16.83 3.89
C ILE A 495 -20.37 -16.08 3.21
N ARG A 496 -19.69 -15.20 3.93
CA ARG A 496 -18.53 -14.45 3.41
C ARG A 496 -17.42 -15.39 2.95
N HIS A 497 -17.07 -16.39 3.74
CA HIS A 497 -16.06 -17.38 3.40
C HIS A 497 -16.34 -18.04 2.05
N ASN A 498 -17.58 -18.46 1.78
CA ASN A 498 -17.92 -19.09 0.51
C ASN A 498 -18.06 -18.09 -0.65
N LYS A 499 -18.49 -16.85 -0.39
CA LYS A 499 -18.53 -15.77 -1.41
C LYS A 499 -17.12 -15.26 -1.79
N ARG A 500 -16.13 -15.44 -0.92
CA ARG A 500 -14.72 -15.05 -1.16
C ARG A 500 -13.97 -16.00 -2.12
N ALA A 501 -14.55 -17.15 -2.46
CA ALA A 501 -13.94 -18.13 -3.36
C ALA A 501 -13.70 -17.52 -4.76
N THR A 502 -12.50 -17.74 -5.30
CA THR A 502 -12.09 -17.23 -6.62
C THR A 502 -12.09 -18.32 -7.68
N HIS A 503 -12.03 -17.94 -8.97
CA HIS A 503 -11.84 -18.91 -10.05
C HIS A 503 -10.53 -19.69 -9.94
N ALA A 504 -9.45 -19.03 -9.51
CA ALA A 504 -8.17 -19.70 -9.24
C ALA A 504 -8.29 -20.79 -8.16
N ASP A 505 -9.02 -20.52 -7.08
CA ASP A 505 -9.24 -21.52 -6.02
C ASP A 505 -10.20 -22.65 -6.46
N ALA A 506 -11.04 -22.40 -7.47
CA ALA A 506 -12.01 -23.37 -7.97
C ALA A 506 -11.33 -24.59 -8.60
N VAL A 507 -10.16 -24.40 -9.22
CA VAL A 507 -9.36 -25.49 -9.83
C VAL A 507 -9.03 -26.57 -8.79
N ILE A 508 -8.67 -26.17 -7.57
CA ILE A 508 -8.41 -27.11 -6.47
C ILE A 508 -9.69 -27.87 -6.08
N GLY A 509 -10.84 -27.18 -6.06
CA GLY A 509 -12.13 -27.82 -5.82
C GLY A 509 -12.62 -28.71 -6.96
N GLU A 510 -12.18 -28.47 -8.19
CA GLU A 510 -12.45 -29.33 -9.36
C GLU A 510 -11.56 -30.57 -9.34
N ARG A 511 -10.27 -30.42 -9.00
CA ARG A 511 -9.36 -31.56 -8.79
C ARG A 511 -9.83 -32.47 -7.67
N LEU A 512 -10.24 -31.92 -6.52
CA LEU A 512 -10.82 -32.71 -5.43
C LEU A 512 -12.11 -33.44 -5.83
N ARG A 513 -12.91 -32.86 -6.73
CA ARG A 513 -14.10 -33.54 -7.26
C ARG A 513 -13.74 -34.66 -8.24
N ALA A 514 -12.67 -34.50 -9.02
CA ALA A 514 -12.18 -35.55 -9.92
C ALA A 514 -11.60 -36.75 -9.15
N LEU A 515 -10.95 -36.51 -8.00
CA LEU A 515 -10.44 -37.56 -7.12
C LEU A 515 -11.54 -38.23 -6.27
N HIS A 516 -12.75 -37.65 -6.23
CA HIS A 516 -13.87 -38.22 -5.51
C HIS A 516 -14.49 -39.39 -6.29
N SER A 517 -14.62 -40.54 -5.64
CA SER A 517 -15.09 -41.78 -6.26
C SER A 517 -16.56 -42.12 -5.98
N GLY A 518 -17.28 -41.28 -5.22
CA GLY A 518 -18.71 -41.46 -4.98
C GLY A 518 -19.57 -41.00 -6.17
N ASP A 519 -20.75 -41.60 -6.30
CA ASP A 519 -21.73 -41.28 -7.36
C ASP A 519 -22.37 -39.90 -7.18
N GLU A 520 -22.42 -39.41 -5.94
CA GLU A 520 -22.92 -38.09 -5.57
C GLU A 520 -21.76 -37.11 -5.29
N PRO A 521 -21.96 -35.79 -5.43
CA PRO A 521 -20.95 -34.82 -5.02
C PRO A 521 -20.64 -34.91 -3.51
N PRO A 522 -19.43 -34.51 -3.07
CA PRO A 522 -19.00 -34.60 -1.67
C PRO A 522 -20.04 -34.04 -0.69
N ARG A 523 -20.43 -34.85 0.29
CA ARG A 523 -21.54 -34.53 1.19
C ARG A 523 -21.12 -33.45 2.18
N VAL A 524 -21.85 -32.32 2.20
CA VAL A 524 -21.56 -31.18 3.09
C VAL A 524 -22.58 -31.10 4.23
N ARG A 525 -22.12 -31.32 5.47
CA ARG A 525 -22.91 -31.11 6.69
C ARG A 525 -22.55 -29.77 7.34
N ARG A 526 -23.57 -29.06 7.83
CA ARG A 526 -23.46 -27.73 8.46
C ARG A 526 -24.14 -27.79 9.81
N MET A 527 -23.40 -27.48 10.87
CA MET A 527 -23.86 -27.61 12.24
C MET A 527 -23.60 -26.31 12.98
N ILE A 528 -24.50 -25.92 13.88
CA ILE A 528 -24.26 -24.82 14.82
C ILE A 528 -23.78 -25.42 16.14
N GLU A 529 -22.59 -25.03 16.56
CA GLU A 529 -22.04 -25.49 17.85
C GLU A 529 -22.68 -24.71 18.98
N ARG A 530 -23.04 -25.42 20.05
CA ARG A 530 -23.65 -24.83 21.24
C ARG A 530 -22.95 -25.34 22.49
N PRO A 531 -22.39 -24.44 23.33
CA PRO A 531 -21.94 -24.85 24.65
C PRO A 531 -23.15 -25.28 25.47
N THR A 532 -23.00 -26.35 26.25
CA THR A 532 -24.06 -26.94 27.09
C THR A 532 -24.38 -26.12 28.35
N THR A 533 -23.82 -24.91 28.49
CA THR A 533 -24.08 -24.02 29.63
C THR A 533 -25.48 -23.39 29.56
N ALA A 534 -26.17 -23.39 30.70
CA ALA A 534 -27.63 -23.23 30.90
C ALA A 534 -28.29 -21.87 30.51
N GLY A 535 -27.65 -21.02 29.71
CA GLY A 535 -28.17 -19.68 29.33
C GLY A 535 -28.34 -19.46 27.82
N THR A 536 -28.18 -20.49 26.99
CA THR A 536 -28.08 -20.30 25.54
C THR A 536 -29.46 -20.23 24.89
N ALA A 537 -29.83 -19.07 24.33
CA ALA A 537 -31.08 -18.88 23.59
C ALA A 537 -31.23 -19.94 22.47
N ILE A 538 -32.34 -20.68 22.52
CA ILE A 538 -32.69 -21.73 21.55
C ILE A 538 -32.95 -21.08 20.19
N VAL A 539 -32.29 -21.57 19.14
CA VAL A 539 -32.60 -21.17 17.76
C VAL A 539 -33.87 -21.90 17.36
N MET A 540 -34.92 -21.15 17.08
CA MET A 540 -36.19 -21.74 16.70
C MET A 540 -36.13 -22.27 15.26
N PRO A 541 -36.80 -23.40 14.96
CA PRO A 541 -37.04 -23.82 13.59
C PRO A 541 -37.74 -22.72 12.81
N LYS A 542 -37.47 -22.62 11.50
CA LYS A 542 -38.35 -21.84 10.61
C LYS A 542 -39.72 -22.52 10.57
N GLY A 543 -40.78 -21.71 10.60
CA GLY A 543 -42.15 -22.21 10.43
C GLY A 543 -42.32 -22.96 9.09
N PRO A 544 -43.40 -23.75 8.95
CA PRO A 544 -43.64 -24.55 7.75
C PRO A 544 -43.71 -23.67 6.49
N ILE A 545 -43.17 -24.20 5.39
CA ILE A 545 -43.13 -23.54 4.08
C ILE A 545 -44.54 -23.63 3.49
N GLU A 546 -45.21 -22.48 3.27
CA GLU A 546 -46.35 -22.43 2.35
C GLU A 546 -45.82 -22.58 0.92
N HIS A 547 -46.31 -23.59 0.21
CA HIS A 547 -45.84 -24.06 -1.09
C HIS A 547 -46.13 -23.10 -2.25
#